data_AF-K0DQ08-F1
#
_entry.id   AF-K0DQ08-F1
#
_cell.length_a   1.000
_cell.length_b   1.000
_cell.length_c   1.000
_cell.angle_alpha   90.00
_cell.angle_beta   90.00
_cell.angle_gamma   90.00
#
_symmetry.space_group_name_H-M   'P 1'
#
loop_
_entity.id
_entity.type
_entity.pdbx_description
1 polymer ?
#
loop_
_entity_poly.entity_id
_entity_poly.type
_entity_poly.pdbx_seq_one_letter_code
_entity_poly.pdbx_strand_id
1 'polypeptide(L)'
;MALTLGLVGGAYAQQASEVTGGTTTDQTSAGNANGGGLPQIQQQGDVSFVSGGVGLDESKALQQAQSQWPLSLRFTGPGSDYLADVHVRIVDAHNGEVLSTTSRGPYMLVKLRPGRYTVHASYKDRDQSKSLTVPAKGTAKAAFYWNTQ
;
A
#
# COMPACT_ATOMS: atom_id res chain seq x y z
N MET A 1 16.47 -38.21 -54.82
CA MET A 1 17.10 -38.17 -53.48
C MET A 1 16.94 -36.75 -52.93
N ALA A 2 15.99 -36.54 -52.02
CA ALA A 2 15.96 -35.52 -50.97
C ALA A 2 14.53 -35.48 -50.40
N LEU A 3 14.36 -36.15 -49.27
CA LEU A 3 13.17 -36.12 -48.41
C LEU A 3 13.33 -34.97 -47.42
N THR A 4 12.30 -34.13 -47.26
CA THR A 4 12.14 -33.27 -46.08
C THR A 4 10.67 -33.26 -45.66
N LEU A 5 10.43 -33.81 -44.47
CA LEU A 5 9.16 -33.96 -43.76
C LEU A 5 8.93 -32.80 -42.76
N GLY A 6 7.65 -32.50 -42.49
CA GLY A 6 7.16 -31.78 -41.30
C GLY A 6 6.52 -30.43 -41.62
N LEU A 7 5.38 -29.99 -41.07
CA LEU A 7 4.52 -30.49 -39.99
C LEU A 7 3.08 -29.98 -40.17
N VAL A 8 2.14 -30.80 -39.66
CA VAL A 8 0.84 -30.50 -39.04
C VAL A 8 0.84 -29.18 -38.24
N GLY A 9 -0.22 -28.40 -38.00
CA GLY A 9 -1.66 -28.49 -38.20
C GLY A 9 -2.24 -27.15 -37.71
N GLY A 10 -3.52 -26.88 -38.02
CA GLY A 10 -4.15 -25.57 -37.87
C GLY A 10 -4.04 -24.93 -36.49
N ALA A 11 -3.71 -23.64 -36.49
CA ALA A 11 -3.86 -22.76 -35.34
C ALA A 11 -5.07 -21.85 -35.56
N TYR A 12 -6.01 -22.01 -34.65
CA TYR A 12 -7.24 -21.28 -34.39
C TYR A 12 -6.97 -19.78 -34.28
N ALA A 13 -7.87 -18.97 -34.85
CA ALA A 13 -7.91 -17.53 -34.65
C ALA A 13 -8.44 -17.18 -33.25
N GLN A 14 -7.72 -16.38 -32.48
CA GLN A 14 -8.22 -15.57 -31.35
C GLN A 14 -7.20 -14.44 -31.11
N GLN A 15 -7.50 -13.19 -30.76
CA GLN A 15 -8.63 -12.28 -30.89
C GLN A 15 -8.06 -10.93 -30.42
N ALA A 16 -8.52 -9.82 -31.00
CA ALA A 16 -7.99 -8.47 -30.79
C ALA A 16 -7.91 -8.02 -29.32
N SER A 17 -6.90 -7.18 -29.03
CA SER A 17 -7.00 -6.07 -28.08
C SER A 17 -5.94 -5.03 -28.44
N GLU A 18 -6.31 -4.18 -29.38
CA GLU A 18 -5.83 -2.81 -29.51
C GLU A 18 -5.64 -2.10 -28.15
N VAL A 19 -4.43 -1.61 -27.89
CA VAL A 19 -4.23 -0.41 -27.07
C VAL A 19 -3.38 0.54 -27.90
N THR A 20 -4.10 1.47 -28.51
CA THR A 20 -3.60 2.65 -29.20
C THR A 20 -3.33 3.75 -28.16
N GLY A 21 -2.14 4.37 -28.26
CA GLY A 21 -2.01 5.81 -28.08
C GLY A 21 -1.15 6.29 -26.91
N GLY A 22 -0.05 7.00 -27.23
CA GLY A 22 0.50 8.04 -26.35
C GLY A 22 2.01 8.19 -26.28
N THR A 23 2.68 8.55 -27.38
CA THR A 23 3.98 9.26 -27.32
C THR A 23 3.73 10.74 -27.06
N THR A 24 4.21 11.29 -25.93
CA THR A 24 5.01 12.54 -25.81
C THR A 24 5.04 13.03 -24.37
N THR A 25 6.27 13.21 -23.85
CA THR A 25 6.70 14.35 -23.04
C THR A 25 5.82 14.74 -21.83
N ASP A 26 6.09 14.14 -20.67
CA ASP A 26 6.63 14.93 -19.55
C ASP A 26 7.12 14.00 -18.42
N GLN A 27 8.33 14.28 -17.97
CA GLN A 27 9.04 13.52 -16.96
C GLN A 27 8.73 14.15 -15.59
N THR A 28 7.55 13.87 -15.03
CA THR A 28 7.25 14.17 -13.62
C THR A 28 6.87 12.91 -12.86
N SER A 29 7.93 12.32 -12.31
CA SER A 29 8.05 11.51 -11.10
C SER A 29 6.83 10.80 -10.49
N ALA A 30 7.08 9.50 -10.29
CA ALA A 30 6.42 8.53 -9.42
C ALA A 30 5.14 7.89 -10.00
N GLY A 31 5.38 6.82 -10.76
CA GLY A 31 4.34 5.99 -11.36
C GLY A 31 3.29 5.52 -10.35
N ASN A 32 2.05 5.88 -10.66
CA ASN A 32 0.88 5.15 -10.21
C ASN A 32 0.12 4.68 -11.46
N ALA A 33 0.14 3.37 -11.71
CA ALA A 33 -0.55 2.76 -12.85
C ALA A 33 -2.08 2.91 -12.80
N ASN A 34 -2.64 3.51 -11.74
CA ASN A 34 -4.08 3.62 -11.51
C ASN A 34 -4.67 4.99 -11.84
N GLY A 35 -3.88 5.96 -12.33
CA GLY A 35 -4.39 7.23 -12.89
C GLY A 35 -5.22 8.14 -11.97
N GLY A 36 -5.36 7.81 -10.67
CA GLY A 36 -6.30 8.45 -9.75
C GLY A 36 -5.69 8.82 -8.39
N GLY A 37 -4.37 9.01 -8.33
CA GLY A 37 -3.68 9.50 -7.13
C GLY A 37 -3.55 8.53 -5.98
N LEU A 38 -4.47 7.61 -5.77
CA LEU A 38 -4.35 6.63 -4.69
C LEU A 38 -3.18 5.68 -4.96
N PRO A 39 -2.25 5.48 -4.00
CA PRO A 39 -1.24 4.44 -4.14
C PRO A 39 -1.92 3.08 -4.29
N GLN A 40 -1.23 2.14 -4.93
CA GLN A 40 -1.78 0.80 -5.14
C GLN A 40 -2.20 0.17 -3.80
N ILE A 41 -3.49 -0.19 -3.70
CA ILE A 41 -4.01 -0.93 -2.56
C ILE A 41 -3.41 -2.34 -2.62
N GLN A 42 -2.72 -2.70 -1.56
CA GLN A 42 -2.14 -4.02 -1.36
C GLN A 42 -3.08 -4.84 -0.48
N GLN A 43 -3.17 -6.14 -0.74
CA GLN A 43 -3.97 -7.04 0.08
C GLN A 43 -3.08 -8.15 0.61
N GLN A 44 -3.20 -8.42 1.91
CA GLN A 44 -2.51 -9.50 2.58
C GLN A 44 -3.55 -10.36 3.30
N GLY A 45 -3.83 -11.54 2.74
CA GLY A 45 -4.92 -12.39 3.19
C GLY A 45 -6.27 -11.69 3.09
N ASP A 46 -6.94 -11.53 4.24
CA ASP A 46 -8.24 -10.85 4.38
C ASP A 46 -8.11 -9.34 4.66
N VAL A 47 -6.88 -8.84 4.85
CA VAL A 47 -6.61 -7.44 5.21
C VAL A 47 -6.14 -6.65 3.99
N SER A 48 -6.88 -5.60 3.63
CA SER A 48 -6.43 -4.63 2.63
C SER A 48 -5.67 -3.49 3.32
N PHE A 49 -4.62 -2.98 2.69
CA PHE A 49 -3.85 -1.84 3.16
C PHE A 49 -3.32 -1.02 1.99
N VAL A 50 -3.02 0.25 2.24
CA VAL A 50 -2.39 1.13 1.27
C VAL A 50 -1.40 2.03 1.99
N SER A 51 -0.20 2.18 1.44
CA SER A 51 0.84 3.05 1.99
C SER A 51 1.35 4.00 0.91
N GLY A 52 1.51 5.28 1.25
CA GLY A 52 2.03 6.29 0.33
C GLY A 52 1.80 7.71 0.85
N GLY A 53 1.58 8.64 -0.08
CA GLY A 53 1.34 10.05 0.24
C GLY A 53 2.58 10.93 0.17
N VAL A 54 3.54 10.56 -0.69
CA VAL A 54 4.70 11.40 -1.02
C VAL A 54 4.28 12.48 -2.03
N GLY A 55 3.40 12.15 -2.98
CA GLY A 55 2.80 13.10 -3.91
C GLY A 55 1.62 13.90 -3.32
N LEU A 56 1.39 15.10 -3.85
CA LEU A 56 0.25 15.96 -3.48
C LEU A 56 -1.10 15.30 -3.80
N ASP A 57 -1.19 14.63 -4.94
CA ASP A 57 -2.38 13.92 -5.37
C ASP A 57 -2.63 12.67 -4.50
N GLU A 58 -1.57 11.91 -4.22
CA GLU A 58 -1.62 10.76 -3.30
C GLU A 58 -2.05 11.15 -1.90
N SER A 59 -1.47 12.22 -1.35
CA SER A 59 -1.80 12.69 -0.01
C SER A 59 -3.24 13.19 0.07
N LYS A 60 -3.76 13.89 -0.96
CA LYS A 60 -5.17 14.29 -1.00
C LYS A 60 -6.09 13.07 -1.11
N ALA A 61 -5.75 12.11 -1.95
CA ALA A 61 -6.55 10.91 -2.14
C ALA A 61 -6.55 10.01 -0.90
N LEU A 62 -5.39 9.82 -0.24
CA LEU A 62 -5.28 9.14 1.05
C LEU A 62 -6.03 9.89 2.15
N GLN A 63 -6.02 11.23 2.14
CA GLN A 63 -6.81 12.01 3.08
C GLN A 63 -8.32 11.84 2.90
N GLN A 64 -8.81 11.74 1.65
CA GLN A 64 -10.22 11.44 1.38
C GLN A 64 -10.54 9.98 1.76
N ALA A 65 -9.62 9.07 1.46
CA ALA A 65 -9.74 7.68 1.85
C ALA A 65 -9.76 7.53 3.38
N GLN A 66 -8.95 8.26 4.16
CA GLN A 66 -8.83 8.03 5.60
C GLN A 66 -10.18 7.90 6.34
N SER A 67 -11.21 8.64 5.92
CA SER A 67 -12.55 8.63 6.51
C SER A 67 -13.37 7.37 6.26
N GLN A 68 -13.08 6.64 5.18
CA GLN A 68 -13.69 5.34 4.84
C GLN A 68 -12.84 4.15 5.31
N TRP A 69 -11.61 4.40 5.78
CA TRP A 69 -10.74 3.37 6.32
C TRP A 69 -10.86 3.32 7.85
N PRO A 70 -10.95 2.11 8.45
CA PRO A 70 -11.15 1.96 9.88
C PRO A 70 -9.86 2.23 10.69
N LEU A 71 -8.69 2.16 10.06
CA LEU A 71 -7.40 2.49 10.66
C LEU A 71 -6.57 3.38 9.73
N SER A 72 -6.04 4.46 10.30
CA SER A 72 -5.08 5.36 9.66
C SER A 72 -3.83 5.48 10.52
N LEU A 73 -2.69 5.21 9.92
CA LEU A 73 -1.36 5.30 10.53
C LEU A 73 -0.59 6.45 9.88
N ARG A 74 0.11 7.22 10.70
CA ARG A 74 1.00 8.29 10.25
C ARG A 74 2.38 8.13 10.87
N PHE A 75 3.42 8.21 10.05
CA PHE A 75 4.82 8.09 10.45
C PHE A 75 5.55 9.42 10.19
N THR A 76 6.14 9.99 11.23
CA THR A 76 6.81 11.30 11.18
C THR A 76 8.11 11.30 11.96
N GLY A 77 9.07 12.10 11.50
CA GLY A 77 10.39 12.30 12.09
C GLY A 77 10.57 13.69 12.69
N PRO A 78 11.79 14.02 13.18
CA PRO A 78 12.08 15.33 13.74
C PRO A 78 11.82 16.43 12.70
N GLY A 79 11.19 17.53 13.11
CA GLY A 79 10.82 18.61 12.20
C GLY A 79 9.63 18.32 11.29
N SER A 80 8.82 17.30 11.59
CA SER A 80 7.70 16.84 10.74
C SER A 80 8.15 16.23 9.42
N ASP A 81 9.35 15.65 9.40
CA ASP A 81 9.84 14.90 8.25
C ASP A 81 8.97 13.67 7.99
N TYR A 82 8.72 13.37 6.72
CA TYR A 82 7.89 12.25 6.34
C TYR A 82 8.72 10.98 6.25
N LEU A 83 8.46 10.04 7.15
CA LEU A 83 9.20 8.79 7.20
C LEU A 83 8.59 7.75 6.26
N ALA A 84 9.47 7.03 5.56
CA ALA A 84 9.16 5.86 4.76
C ALA A 84 10.05 4.70 5.19
N ASP A 85 9.81 3.52 4.63
CA ASP A 85 10.50 2.27 4.98
C ASP A 85 10.30 1.84 6.45
N VAL A 86 9.12 2.17 7.00
CA VAL A 86 8.75 1.77 8.37
C VAL A 86 8.21 0.36 8.31
N HIS A 87 8.83 -0.58 9.04
CA HIS A 87 8.32 -1.94 9.15
C HIS A 87 7.10 -1.94 10.07
N VAL A 88 5.93 -2.33 9.57
CA VAL A 88 4.67 -2.29 10.31
C VAL A 88 4.14 -3.71 10.44
N ARG A 89 4.02 -4.15 11.69
CA ARG A 89 3.45 -5.43 12.06
C ARG A 89 2.24 -5.19 12.96
N ILE A 90 1.08 -5.65 12.53
CA ILE A 90 -0.16 -5.55 13.29
C ILE A 90 -0.48 -6.94 13.81
N VAL A 91 -0.69 -7.03 15.12
CA VAL A 91 -1.15 -8.23 15.80
C VAL A 91 -2.53 -7.99 16.40
N ASP A 92 -3.38 -9.00 16.37
CA ASP A 92 -4.67 -9.00 17.05
C ASP A 92 -4.52 -9.22 18.57
N ALA A 93 -5.58 -9.00 19.34
CA ALA A 93 -5.65 -9.29 20.78
C ALA A 93 -5.25 -10.73 21.16
N HIS A 94 -5.41 -11.68 20.23
CA HIS A 94 -5.00 -13.07 20.39
C HIS A 94 -3.51 -13.34 20.08
N ASN A 95 -2.68 -12.30 19.86
CA ASN A 95 -1.30 -12.39 19.37
C ASN A 95 -1.17 -13.01 17.96
N GLY A 96 -2.26 -13.10 17.20
CA GLY A 96 -2.21 -13.48 15.78
C GLY A 96 -1.69 -12.32 14.93
N GLU A 97 -0.65 -12.55 14.14
CA GLU A 97 -0.22 -11.58 13.12
C GLU A 97 -1.31 -11.45 12.06
N VAL A 98 -1.89 -10.25 11.93
CA VAL A 98 -2.93 -9.97 10.93
C VAL A 98 -2.38 -9.25 9.71
N LEU A 99 -1.29 -8.50 9.88
CA LEU A 99 -0.61 -7.79 8.80
C LEU A 99 0.86 -7.63 9.15
N SER A 100 1.73 -7.89 8.19
CA SER A 100 3.16 -7.58 8.26
C SER A 100 3.61 -7.01 6.94
N THR A 101 4.00 -5.74 6.93
CA THR A 101 4.39 -5.05 5.70
C THR A 101 5.29 -3.86 6.00
N THR A 102 6.12 -3.47 5.04
CA THR A 102 6.88 -2.22 5.10
C THR A 102 6.08 -1.08 4.47
N SER A 103 5.86 0.00 5.21
CA SER A 103 5.21 1.21 4.71
C SER A 103 6.20 2.04 3.89
N ARG A 104 5.87 2.33 2.63
CA ARG A 104 6.72 3.12 1.71
C ARG A 104 6.44 4.63 1.76
N GLY A 105 5.67 5.10 2.74
CA GLY A 105 5.32 6.50 2.87
C GLY A 105 4.85 6.87 4.27
N PRO A 106 4.66 8.18 4.51
CA PRO A 106 4.28 8.71 5.81
C PRO A 106 2.84 8.36 6.21
N TYR A 107 1.99 8.01 5.26
CA TYR A 107 0.62 7.60 5.52
C TYR A 107 0.42 6.15 5.13
N MET A 108 -0.25 5.40 6.02
CA MET A 108 -0.67 4.04 5.76
C MET A 108 -2.09 3.85 6.26
N LEU A 109 -2.99 3.38 5.40
CA LEU A 109 -4.37 3.05 5.75
C LEU A 109 -4.54 1.55 5.74
N VAL A 110 -5.25 1.02 6.73
CA VAL A 110 -5.45 -0.43 6.88
C VAL A 110 -6.91 -0.72 7.14
N LYS A 111 -7.45 -1.68 6.40
CA LYS A 111 -8.83 -2.13 6.51
C LYS A 111 -8.85 -3.37 7.39
N LEU A 112 -8.94 -3.15 8.69
CA LEU A 112 -9.11 -4.19 9.69
C LEU A 112 -10.56 -4.27 10.15
N ARG A 113 -10.97 -5.46 10.57
CA ARG A 113 -12.25 -5.64 11.26
C ARG A 113 -12.22 -4.89 12.59
N PRO A 114 -13.37 -4.42 13.10
CA PRO A 114 -13.41 -3.81 14.41
C PRO A 114 -12.96 -4.78 15.49
N GLY A 115 -12.08 -4.31 16.37
CA GLY A 115 -11.37 -5.18 17.31
C GLY A 115 -10.20 -4.45 17.96
N ARG A 116 -9.50 -5.15 18.85
CA ARG A 116 -8.31 -4.63 19.53
C ARG A 116 -7.07 -5.17 18.85
N TYR A 117 -6.16 -4.27 18.49
CA TYR A 117 -4.93 -4.61 17.79
C TYR A 117 -3.74 -3.92 18.44
N THR A 118 -2.55 -4.47 18.24
CA THR A 118 -1.28 -3.81 18.56
C THR A 118 -0.49 -3.64 17.29
N VAL A 119 -0.14 -2.39 16.99
CA VAL A 119 0.69 -2.02 15.86
C VAL A 119 2.11 -1.85 16.35
N HIS A 120 2.98 -2.73 15.92
CA HIS A 120 4.42 -2.65 16.06
C HIS A 120 4.97 -1.96 14.82
N ALA A 121 5.67 -0.86 15.00
CA ALA A 121 6.29 -0.10 13.95
C ALA A 121 7.78 0.01 14.25
N SER A 122 8.63 -0.39 13.33
CA SER A 122 10.08 -0.38 13.51
C SER A 122 10.72 0.48 12.42
N TYR A 123 11.55 1.43 12.81
CA TYR A 123 12.24 2.34 11.89
C TYR A 123 13.67 2.58 12.37
N LYS A 124 14.68 2.32 11.52
CA LYS A 124 16.13 2.53 11.81
C LYS A 124 16.51 2.13 13.25
N ASP A 125 16.29 0.86 13.59
CA ASP A 125 16.59 0.26 14.91
C ASP A 125 15.74 0.76 16.09
N ARG A 126 14.72 1.58 15.84
CA ARG A 126 13.75 2.02 16.85
C ARG A 126 12.42 1.33 16.64
N ASP A 127 12.08 0.42 17.54
CA ASP A 127 10.74 -0.14 17.62
C ASP A 127 9.80 0.76 18.45
N GLN A 128 8.57 0.91 17.97
CA GLN A 128 7.45 1.52 18.67
C GLN A 128 6.24 0.62 18.54
N SER A 129 5.71 0.22 19.68
CA SER A 129 4.50 -0.59 19.75
C SER A 129 3.35 0.25 20.30
N LYS A 130 2.21 0.23 19.64
CA LYS A 130 1.01 0.99 20.04
C LYS A 130 -0.23 0.14 19.92
N SER A 131 -0.84 -0.14 21.07
CA SER A 131 -2.14 -0.79 21.13
C SER A 131 -3.24 0.22 20.80
N LEU A 132 -4.12 -0.18 19.90
CA LEU A 132 -5.25 0.63 19.46
C LEU A 132 -6.48 -0.25 19.23
N THR A 133 -7.65 0.34 19.44
CA THR A 133 -8.92 -0.33 19.20
C THR A 133 -9.55 0.26 17.95
N VAL A 134 -9.80 -0.58 16.96
CA VAL A 134 -10.50 -0.21 15.74
C VAL A 134 -12.01 -0.27 16.04
N PRO A 135 -12.72 0.88 16.03
CA PRO A 135 -14.15 0.90 16.30
C PRO A 135 -14.96 0.33 15.12
N ALA A 136 -16.15 -0.20 15.38
CA ALA A 136 -17.07 -0.66 14.33
C ALA A 136 -17.62 0.49 13.45
N LYS A 137 -17.59 1.72 13.96
CA LYS A 137 -17.93 2.94 13.24
C LYS A 137 -16.86 4.01 13.49
N GLY A 138 -16.40 4.63 12.42
CA GLY A 138 -15.36 5.67 12.44
C GLY A 138 -13.96 5.14 12.13
N THR A 139 -12.96 5.96 12.40
CA THR A 139 -11.56 5.70 12.05
C THR A 139 -10.69 5.83 13.29
N ALA A 140 -9.95 4.76 13.61
CA ALA A 140 -8.85 4.83 14.55
C ALA A 140 -7.65 5.50 13.88
N LYS A 141 -7.04 6.47 14.56
CA LYS A 141 -5.84 7.16 14.08
C LYS A 141 -4.68 6.87 15.04
N ALA A 142 -3.56 6.42 14.49
CA ALA A 142 -2.32 6.29 15.25
C ALA A 142 -1.20 7.05 14.55
N ALA A 143 -0.56 7.94 15.29
CA ALA A 143 0.66 8.60 14.86
C ALA A 143 1.85 8.00 15.61
N PHE A 144 2.92 7.76 14.87
CA PHE A 144 4.21 7.34 15.34
C PHE A 144 5.23 8.42 15.01
N TYR A 145 6.06 8.73 16.00
CA TYR A 145 7.05 9.77 15.91
C TYR A 145 8.39 9.22 16.36
N TRP A 146 9.39 9.29 15.49
CA TRP A 146 10.76 8.89 15.81
C TRP A 146 11.66 10.09 15.86
N ASN A 147 12.31 10.30 17.00
CA ASN A 147 13.38 11.28 17.16
C ASN A 147 14.73 10.65 16.78
N THR A 148 14.88 10.32 15.50
CA THR A 148 16.18 9.88 14.94
C THR A 148 17.07 11.10 14.81
N GLN A 149 17.95 11.33 15.80
CA GLN A 149 19.00 12.34 15.75
C GLN A 149 20.16 11.91 14.86
#